data_AF-A0A511V0J4-F1
#
_entry.id   AF-A0A511V0J4-F1
#
_cell.length_a   1.000
_cell.length_b   1.000
_cell.length_c   1.000
_cell.angle_alpha   90.00
_cell.angle_beta   90.00
_cell.angle_gamma   90.00
#
_symmetry.space_group_name_H-M   'P 1'
#
loop_
_entity.id
_entity.type
_entity.pdbx_description
1 polymer ?
#
loop_
_entity_poly.entity_id
_entity_poly.type
_entity_poly.pdbx_seq_one_letter_code
_entity_poly.pdbx_strand_id
1 'polypeptide(L)'
;MEKQCPIVEDLLPLYNEDLLKPETKKWIEAHLQECKQCQALLTLSQEPLPTDSIQSSLEENEMFKKINRKLAIYQMVFVGLSLILAMTTSLVNGGFHFILTYPILGLVTFLFYKDIKLVFYLATIPLFIWSIAVDISDYTNGYFIEETTITEMISDITLNSIFATFVHLPFALIGALIGFLILKLTGGGDQHDDEEKINL
;
A
#
# COMPACT_ATOMS: atom_id res chain seq x y z
N MET A 1 -18.33 -9.12 -60.76
CA MET A 1 -18.83 -8.99 -59.37
C MET A 1 -17.80 -8.47 -58.37
N GLU A 2 -16.58 -8.12 -58.77
CA GLU A 2 -15.51 -7.74 -57.83
C GLU A 2 -15.72 -6.40 -57.10
N LYS A 3 -16.60 -5.52 -57.61
CA LYS A 3 -16.81 -4.18 -57.03
C LYS A 3 -17.49 -4.18 -55.65
N GLN A 4 -18.06 -5.31 -55.23
CA GLN A 4 -18.78 -5.44 -53.96
C GLN A 4 -18.00 -6.23 -52.90
N CYS A 5 -16.89 -6.88 -53.27
CA CYS A 5 -16.07 -7.67 -52.34
C CYS A 5 -15.59 -6.87 -51.12
N PRO A 6 -15.10 -5.61 -51.24
CA PRO A 6 -14.65 -4.85 -50.07
C PRO A 6 -15.76 -4.63 -49.03
N ILE A 7 -17.00 -4.39 -49.50
CA ILE A 7 -18.16 -4.21 -48.63
C ILE A 7 -18.51 -5.52 -47.91
N VAL A 8 -18.39 -6.65 -48.60
CA VAL A 8 -18.65 -7.96 -48.00
C VAL A 8 -17.57 -8.30 -46.98
N GLU A 9 -16.30 -8.06 -47.31
CA GLU A 9 -15.16 -8.27 -46.41
C GLU A 9 -15.28 -7.47 -45.12
N ASP A 10 -15.65 -6.19 -45.20
CA ASP A 10 -15.88 -5.33 -44.04
C ASP A 10 -17.03 -5.83 -43.14
N LEU A 11 -18.03 -6.50 -43.74
CA LEU A 11 -19.22 -6.99 -43.03
C LEU A 11 -19.12 -8.45 -42.58
N LEU A 12 -18.12 -9.21 -43.01
CA LEU A 12 -17.93 -10.62 -42.66
C LEU A 12 -17.86 -10.87 -41.14
N PRO A 13 -17.17 -10.06 -40.32
CA PRO A 13 -17.15 -10.25 -38.86
C PRO A 13 -18.55 -10.15 -38.25
N LEU A 14 -19.32 -9.12 -38.65
CA LEU A 14 -20.69 -8.92 -38.17
C LEU A 14 -21.65 -10.01 -38.67
N TYR A 15 -21.40 -10.55 -39.87
CA TYR A 15 -22.12 -11.69 -40.41
C TYR A 15 -21.86 -12.97 -39.60
N ASN A 16 -20.60 -13.23 -39.21
CA ASN A 16 -20.23 -14.39 -38.39
C ASN A 16 -20.83 -14.34 -36.97
N GLU A 17 -20.99 -13.14 -36.41
CA GLU A 17 -21.58 -12.93 -35.08
C GLU A 17 -23.13 -12.84 -35.10
N ASP A 18 -23.76 -13.03 -36.27
CA ASP A 18 -25.22 -12.89 -36.48
C ASP A 18 -25.78 -11.52 -36.05
N LEU A 19 -24.99 -10.45 -36.20
CA LEU A 19 -25.34 -9.08 -35.80
C LEU A 19 -25.92 -8.23 -36.94
N LEU A 20 -26.09 -8.82 -38.13
CA LEU A 20 -26.64 -8.12 -39.30
C LEU A 20 -28.16 -8.24 -39.39
N LYS A 21 -28.79 -7.21 -39.94
CA LYS A 21 -30.22 -7.24 -40.25
C LYS A 21 -30.52 -8.32 -41.32
N PRO A 22 -31.71 -8.95 -41.31
CA PRO A 22 -32.04 -10.04 -42.22
C PRO A 22 -31.89 -9.71 -43.71
N GLU A 23 -32.19 -8.47 -44.11
CA GLU A 23 -32.05 -8.00 -45.49
C GLU A 23 -30.58 -7.95 -45.93
N THR A 24 -29.70 -7.42 -45.06
CA THR A 24 -28.26 -7.36 -45.30
C THR A 24 -27.64 -8.75 -45.32
N LYS A 25 -28.11 -9.66 -44.45
CA LYS A 25 -27.67 -11.05 -44.41
C LYS A 25 -27.93 -11.78 -45.74
N LYS A 26 -29.16 -11.69 -46.26
CA LYS A 26 -29.52 -12.26 -47.57
C LYS A 26 -28.70 -11.69 -48.73
N TRP A 27 -28.38 -10.40 -48.67
CA TRP A 27 -27.54 -9.75 -49.68
C TRP A 27 -26.09 -10.30 -49.66
N ILE A 28 -25.52 -10.51 -48.47
CA ILE A 28 -24.20 -11.14 -48.31
C ILE A 28 -24.23 -12.60 -48.77
N GLU A 29 -25.25 -13.37 -48.39
CA GLU A 29 -25.43 -14.78 -48.80
C GLU A 29 -25.46 -14.93 -50.32
N ALA A 30 -26.18 -14.05 -51.02
CA ALA A 30 -26.21 -14.04 -52.48
C ALA A 30 -24.83 -13.78 -53.08
N HIS A 31 -24.06 -12.85 -52.52
CA HIS A 31 -22.69 -12.57 -52.97
C HIS A 31 -21.74 -13.75 -52.73
N LEU A 32 -21.85 -14.42 -51.57
CA LEU A 32 -21.02 -15.57 -51.20
C LEU A 32 -21.24 -16.78 -52.12
N GLN A 33 -22.42 -16.93 -52.72
CA GLN A 33 -22.70 -17.99 -53.70
C GLN A 33 -21.98 -17.77 -55.04
N GLU A 34 -21.71 -16.52 -55.40
CA GLU A 34 -21.18 -16.14 -56.71
C GLU A 34 -19.69 -15.75 -56.65
N CYS A 35 -19.16 -15.42 -55.47
CA CYS A 35 -17.77 -14.98 -55.26
C CYS A 35 -16.93 -15.98 -54.44
N LYS A 36 -16.05 -16.72 -55.14
CA LYS A 36 -15.13 -17.68 -54.50
C LYS A 36 -14.13 -17.05 -53.52
N GLN A 37 -13.75 -15.79 -53.74
CA GLN A 37 -12.80 -15.08 -52.88
C GLN A 37 -13.42 -14.80 -51.50
N CYS A 38 -14.61 -14.20 -51.47
CA CYS A 38 -15.32 -13.93 -50.21
C CYS A 38 -15.73 -15.22 -49.49
N GLN A 39 -16.03 -16.30 -50.22
CA GLN A 39 -16.29 -17.61 -49.63
C GLN A 39 -15.05 -18.21 -48.93
N ALA A 40 -13.86 -18.04 -49.52
CA ALA A 40 -12.62 -18.48 -48.90
C ALA A 40 -12.32 -17.68 -47.62
N LEU A 41 -12.54 -16.36 -47.64
CA LEU A 41 -12.38 -15.49 -46.47
C LEU A 41 -13.35 -15.84 -45.34
N LEU A 42 -14.60 -16.17 -45.67
CA LEU A 42 -15.57 -16.65 -44.67
C LEU A 42 -15.05 -17.90 -43.95
N THR A 43 -14.54 -18.88 -44.70
CA THR A 43 -14.00 -20.12 -44.12
C THR A 43 -12.81 -19.85 -43.19
N LEU A 44 -11.89 -18.96 -43.59
CA LEU A 44 -10.74 -18.56 -42.78
C LEU A 44 -11.16 -17.82 -41.50
N SER A 45 -12.19 -16.98 -41.57
CA SER A 45 -12.69 -16.20 -40.44
C SER A 45 -13.45 -17.02 -39.39
N GLN A 46 -13.90 -18.22 -39.74
CA GLN A 46 -14.62 -19.15 -38.86
C GLN A 46 -13.67 -20.12 -38.14
N GLU A 47 -12.39 -20.14 -38.50
CA GLU A 47 -11.41 -20.99 -37.83
C GLU A 47 -11.13 -20.42 -36.43
N PRO A 48 -11.43 -21.18 -35.35
CA PRO A 48 -11.17 -20.71 -33.99
C PRO A 48 -9.68 -20.46 -33.83
N LEU A 49 -9.32 -19.23 -33.47
CA LEU A 49 -7.93 -18.89 -33.18
C LEU A 49 -7.41 -19.84 -32.10
N PRO A 50 -6.20 -20.42 -32.26
CA PRO A 50 -5.58 -21.21 -31.22
C PRO A 50 -5.49 -20.34 -29.97
N THR A 51 -6.35 -20.66 -28.99
CA THR A 51 -6.31 -20.02 -27.69
C THR A 51 -5.18 -20.67 -26.94
N ASP A 52 -3.97 -20.19 -27.15
CA ASP A 52 -2.90 -20.44 -26.20
C ASP A 52 -3.38 -19.88 -24.87
N SER A 53 -3.69 -20.78 -23.93
CA SER A 53 -3.97 -20.39 -22.55
C SER A 53 -2.69 -19.79 -22.00
N ILE A 54 -2.56 -18.47 -22.11
CA ILE A 54 -1.43 -17.75 -21.52
C ILE A 54 -1.50 -18.02 -20.01
N GLN A 55 -0.60 -18.87 -19.51
CA GLN A 55 -0.38 -19.12 -18.09
C GLN A 55 0.29 -17.90 -17.42
N SER A 56 -0.13 -16.68 -17.74
CA SER A 56 0.43 -15.43 -17.21
C SER A 56 0.09 -15.23 -15.73
N SER A 57 -0.99 -15.85 -15.25
CA SER A 57 -1.49 -15.61 -13.88
C SER A 57 -0.63 -16.22 -12.76
N LEU A 58 0.23 -17.21 -13.07
CA LEU A 58 1.07 -17.87 -12.05
C LEU A 58 2.41 -17.14 -11.84
N GLU A 59 3.03 -16.62 -12.90
CA GLU A 59 4.30 -15.88 -12.79
C GLU A 59 4.11 -14.45 -12.28
N GLU A 60 3.00 -13.81 -12.65
CA GLU A 60 2.66 -12.45 -12.23
C GLU A 60 2.50 -12.36 -10.69
N ASN A 61 1.78 -13.32 -10.09
CA ASN A 61 1.51 -13.33 -8.65
C ASN A 61 2.80 -13.53 -7.81
N GLU A 62 3.70 -14.40 -8.27
CA GLU A 62 5.00 -14.64 -7.63
C GLU A 62 5.93 -13.42 -7.72
N MET A 63 5.88 -12.65 -8.80
CA MET A 63 6.67 -11.43 -8.95
C MET A 63 6.17 -10.32 -8.02
N PHE A 64 4.86 -10.05 -7.99
CA PHE A 64 4.26 -9.07 -7.08
C PHE A 64 4.49 -9.42 -5.61
N LYS A 65 4.39 -10.70 -5.25
CA LYS A 65 4.70 -11.19 -3.90
C LYS A 65 6.15 -10.90 -3.50
N LYS A 66 7.11 -11.11 -4.41
CA LYS A 66 8.53 -10.77 -4.17
C LYS A 66 8.73 -9.27 -4.00
N ILE A 67 8.08 -8.43 -4.79
CA ILE A 67 8.14 -6.97 -4.70
C ILE A 67 7.55 -6.48 -3.38
N ASN A 68 6.34 -6.91 -3.04
CA ASN A 68 5.67 -6.53 -1.80
C ASN A 68 6.46 -6.98 -0.57
N ARG A 69 7.09 -8.17 -0.62
CA ARG A 69 7.98 -8.63 0.45
C ARG A 69 9.20 -7.72 0.62
N LYS A 70 9.85 -7.31 -0.47
CA LYS A 70 10.98 -6.38 -0.40
C LYS A 70 10.54 -5.03 0.18
N LEU A 71 9.41 -4.51 -0.26
CA LEU A 71 8.86 -3.25 0.24
C LEU A 71 8.56 -3.33 1.75
N ALA A 72 7.90 -4.41 2.19
CA ALA A 72 7.64 -4.64 3.61
C ALA A 72 8.92 -4.71 4.45
N ILE A 73 9.99 -5.34 3.93
CA ILE A 73 11.31 -5.35 4.59
C ILE A 73 11.87 -3.94 4.70
N TYR A 74 11.85 -3.14 3.63
CA TYR A 74 12.32 -1.75 3.70
C TYR A 74 11.52 -0.90 4.69
N GLN A 75 10.19 -1.07 4.73
CA GLN A 75 9.31 -0.40 5.70
C GLN A 75 9.69 -0.79 7.13
N MET A 76 9.86 -2.09 7.41
CA MET A 76 10.27 -2.59 8.72
C MET A 76 11.65 -2.06 9.14
N VAL A 77 12.63 -2.06 8.23
CA VAL A 77 13.98 -1.53 8.49
C VAL A 77 13.90 -0.04 8.83
N PHE A 78 13.16 0.74 8.05
CA PHE A 78 13.11 2.19 8.22
C PHE A 78 12.36 2.58 9.51
N VAL A 79 11.25 1.90 9.83
CA VAL A 79 10.57 2.06 11.13
C VAL A 79 11.46 1.61 12.28
N GLY A 80 12.16 0.47 12.15
CA GLY A 80 13.08 -0.03 13.16
C GLY A 80 14.22 0.95 13.46
N LEU A 81 14.85 1.52 12.42
CA LEU A 81 15.88 2.54 12.57
C LEU A 81 15.33 3.80 13.25
N SER A 82 14.14 4.25 12.86
CA SER A 82 13.50 5.39 13.49
C SER A 82 13.17 5.12 14.96
N LEU A 83 12.77 3.90 15.31
CA LEU A 83 12.45 3.51 16.67
C LEU A 83 13.70 3.47 17.55
N ILE A 84 14.79 2.89 17.04
CA ILE A 84 16.09 2.87 17.74
C ILE A 84 16.55 4.30 17.98
N LEU A 85 16.52 5.16 16.96
CA LEU A 85 16.91 6.56 17.08
C LEU A 85 16.04 7.31 18.10
N ALA A 86 14.73 7.08 18.10
CA ALA A 86 13.82 7.66 19.08
C ALA A 86 14.16 7.21 20.50
N MET A 87 14.39 5.92 20.73
CA MET A 87 14.73 5.40 22.06
C MET A 87 16.08 5.94 22.57
N THR A 88 17.13 5.96 21.75
CA THR A 88 18.46 6.45 22.15
C THR A 88 18.46 7.94 22.48
N THR A 89 17.51 8.70 21.95
CA THR A 89 17.39 10.15 22.16
C THR A 89 16.30 10.55 23.15
N SER A 90 15.66 9.57 23.80
CA SER A 90 14.58 9.78 24.76
C SER A 90 15.03 10.56 25.99
N LEU A 91 14.06 11.16 26.69
CA LEU A 91 14.26 11.86 27.97
C LEU A 91 14.97 10.99 29.01
N VAL A 92 14.75 9.67 28.97
CA VAL A 92 15.38 8.68 29.88
C VAL A 92 16.91 8.75 29.76
N ASN A 93 17.45 9.10 28.59
CA ASN A 93 18.89 9.25 28.36
C ASN A 93 19.39 10.69 28.61
N GLY A 94 18.60 11.54 29.26
CA GLY A 94 18.99 12.89 29.67
C GLY A 94 19.01 13.95 28.55
N GLY A 95 18.50 13.62 27.36
CA GLY A 95 18.47 14.53 26.20
C GLY A 95 17.07 15.04 25.85
N PHE A 96 16.99 16.16 25.12
CA PHE A 96 15.75 16.70 24.54
C PHE A 96 15.58 16.41 23.05
N HIS A 97 16.48 15.61 22.46
CA HIS A 97 16.48 15.26 21.04
C HIS A 97 15.21 14.48 20.64
N PHE A 98 14.52 13.86 21.61
CA PHE A 98 13.22 13.22 21.42
C PHE A 98 12.16 14.12 20.78
N ILE A 99 12.26 15.44 20.98
CA ILE A 99 11.35 16.44 20.38
C ILE A 99 11.37 16.34 18.85
N LEU A 100 12.50 15.93 18.26
CA LEU A 100 12.65 15.75 16.81
C LEU A 100 12.48 14.29 16.38
N THR A 101 12.98 13.34 17.16
CA THR A 101 13.00 11.92 16.74
C THR A 101 11.67 11.21 16.91
N TYR A 102 10.84 11.58 17.91
CA TYR A 102 9.50 11.00 18.08
C TYR A 102 8.50 11.43 17.01
N PRO A 103 8.47 12.71 16.55
CA PRO A 103 7.67 13.08 15.39
C PRO A 103 8.11 12.35 14.11
N ILE A 104 9.42 12.13 13.93
CA ILE A 104 9.91 11.32 12.80
C ILE A 104 9.38 9.89 12.91
N LEU A 105 9.48 9.25 14.07
CA LEU A 105 8.93 7.91 14.30
C LEU A 105 7.44 7.85 13.99
N GLY A 106 6.66 8.81 14.50
CA GLY A 106 5.22 8.89 14.25
C GLY A 106 4.86 9.10 12.78
N LEU A 107 5.54 10.04 12.12
CA LEU A 107 5.37 10.36 10.69
C LEU A 107 5.62 9.14 9.82
N VAL A 108 6.79 8.53 10.00
CA VAL A 108 7.26 7.40 9.21
C VAL A 108 6.35 6.18 9.38
N THR A 109 6.04 5.86 10.63
CA THR A 109 5.14 4.74 10.96
C THR A 109 3.77 4.97 10.33
N PHE A 110 3.22 6.18 10.44
CA PHE A 110 1.91 6.49 9.89
C PHE A 110 1.90 6.47 8.35
N LEU A 111 2.93 6.99 7.69
CA LEU A 111 3.02 7.00 6.22
C LEU A 111 3.05 5.59 5.63
N PHE A 112 3.73 4.64 6.28
CA PHE A 112 3.80 3.26 5.77
C PHE A 112 2.60 2.40 6.13
N TYR A 113 2.08 2.51 7.36
CA TYR A 113 1.07 1.59 7.87
C TYR A 113 -0.34 2.19 7.92
N LYS A 114 -0.48 3.52 7.84
CA LYS A 114 -1.76 4.25 7.90
C LYS A 114 -2.62 3.90 9.11
N ASP A 115 -1.99 3.44 10.19
CA ASP A 115 -2.64 3.02 11.43
C ASP A 115 -2.08 3.81 12.62
N ILE A 116 -2.92 4.65 13.22
CA ILE A 116 -2.56 5.45 14.40
C ILE A 116 -2.32 4.58 15.65
N LYS A 117 -2.96 3.41 15.74
CA LYS A 117 -2.76 2.49 16.87
C LYS A 117 -1.33 1.94 16.88
N LEU A 118 -0.79 1.66 15.69
CA LEU A 118 0.60 1.21 15.55
C LEU A 118 1.57 2.28 16.05
N VAL A 119 1.33 3.56 15.71
CA VAL A 119 2.13 4.69 16.22
C VAL A 119 2.08 4.75 17.75
N PHE A 120 0.88 4.63 18.34
CA PHE A 120 0.72 4.61 19.79
C PHE A 120 1.51 3.47 20.42
N TYR A 121 1.37 2.23 19.93
CA TYR A 121 2.08 1.08 20.51
C TYR A 121 3.61 1.20 20.36
N LEU A 122 4.12 1.65 19.21
CA LEU A 122 5.55 1.81 18.97
C LEU A 122 6.17 2.96 19.77
N ALA A 123 5.42 4.03 20.03
CA ALA A 123 5.91 5.14 20.84
C ALA A 123 5.88 4.84 22.36
N THR A 124 4.98 3.97 22.81
CA THR A 124 4.73 3.74 24.24
C THR A 124 5.40 2.48 24.78
N ILE A 125 5.12 1.31 24.20
CA ILE A 125 5.53 0.02 24.79
C ILE A 125 7.06 -0.09 24.90
N PRO A 126 7.85 0.18 23.84
CA PRO A 126 9.29 0.01 23.93
C PRO A 126 9.94 1.01 24.88
N LEU A 127 9.46 2.26 24.89
CA LEU A 127 9.97 3.30 25.79
C LEU A 127 9.61 2.98 27.25
N PHE A 128 8.40 2.50 27.52
CA PHE A 128 7.98 2.11 28.87
C PHE A 128 8.86 0.97 29.42
N ILE A 129 9.11 -0.06 28.60
CA ILE A 129 10.01 -1.16 28.96
C ILE A 129 11.44 -0.65 29.16
N TRP A 130 11.94 0.22 28.28
CA TRP A 130 13.27 0.81 28.39
C TRP A 130 13.43 1.64 29.66
N SER A 131 12.42 2.46 30.02
CA SER A 131 12.42 3.26 31.24
C SER A 131 12.55 2.39 32.47
N ILE A 132 11.72 1.34 32.57
CA ILE A 132 11.80 0.37 33.67
C ILE A 132 13.19 -0.27 33.75
N ALA A 133 13.77 -0.63 32.62
CA ALA A 133 15.09 -1.26 32.57
C ALA A 133 16.20 -0.32 33.07
N VAL A 134 16.15 0.96 32.71
CA VAL A 134 17.10 1.98 33.19
C VAL A 134 16.93 2.21 34.68
N ASP A 135 15.70 2.44 35.15
CA ASP A 135 15.44 2.67 36.58
C ASP A 135 15.92 1.48 37.43
N ILE A 136 15.60 0.23 37.03
CA ILE A 136 16.10 -0.98 37.70
C ILE A 136 17.63 -1.01 37.70
N SER A 137 18.27 -0.68 36.58
CA SER A 137 19.73 -0.67 36.50
C SER A 137 20.32 0.34 37.47
N ASP A 138 19.76 1.54 37.58
CA ASP A 138 20.22 2.60 38.47
C ASP A 138 20.10 2.21 39.95
N TYR A 139 18.99 1.56 40.33
CA TYR A 139 18.82 0.98 41.67
C TYR A 139 19.87 -0.11 41.95
N THR A 140 20.11 -1.03 41.01
CA THR A 140 21.07 -2.13 41.20
C THR A 140 22.52 -1.66 41.28
N ASN A 141 22.85 -0.54 40.63
CA ASN A 141 24.19 0.04 40.62
C ASN A 141 24.45 1.00 41.80
N GLY A 142 23.47 1.17 42.69
CA GLY A 142 23.59 2.03 43.87
C GLY A 142 23.62 3.53 43.53
N TYR A 143 23.00 3.93 42.42
CA TYR A 143 22.88 5.35 42.04
C TYR A 143 21.92 6.11 42.99
N PHE A 144 21.03 5.38 43.66
CA PHE A 144 20.15 5.88 44.73
C PHE A 144 20.73 5.50 46.11
N ILE A 145 20.89 6.49 47.00
CA ILE A 145 21.44 6.36 48.36
C ILE A 145 20.38 5.84 49.34
N GLU A 146 20.77 4.86 50.18
CA GLU A 146 20.25 4.39 51.49
C GLU A 146 18.73 4.47 51.81
N GLU A 147 18.17 3.31 52.21
CA GLU A 147 16.86 3.09 52.84
C GLU A 147 15.59 3.42 52.03
N THR A 148 15.57 3.20 50.72
CA THR A 148 14.28 3.14 49.98
C THR A 148 13.61 1.78 50.20
N THR A 149 12.37 1.80 50.66
CA THR A 149 11.55 0.58 50.76
C THR A 149 11.20 0.04 49.37
N ILE A 150 10.87 -1.26 49.27
CA ILE A 150 10.44 -1.88 48.00
C ILE A 150 9.23 -1.14 47.41
N THR A 151 8.35 -0.62 48.26
CA THR A 151 7.16 0.12 47.83
C THR A 151 7.53 1.44 47.16
N GLU A 152 8.48 2.19 47.72
CA GLU A 152 8.98 3.45 47.14
C GLU A 152 9.71 3.18 45.81
N MET A 153 10.51 2.13 45.75
CA MET A 153 11.16 1.70 44.51
C MET A 153 10.15 1.42 43.39
N ILE A 154 9.09 0.67 43.69
CA ILE A 154 8.04 0.36 42.71
C ILE A 154 7.26 1.63 42.32
N SER A 155 6.94 2.51 43.27
CA SER A 155 6.25 3.76 42.95
C SER A 155 7.08 4.67 42.05
N ASP A 156 8.39 4.75 42.29
CA ASP A 156 9.27 5.62 41.50
C ASP A 156 9.44 5.09 40.09
N ILE A 157 9.72 3.80 39.92
CA ILE A 157 9.83 3.15 38.60
C ILE A 157 8.54 3.35 37.80
N THR A 158 7.38 3.14 38.43
CA THR A 158 6.09 3.27 37.74
C THR A 158 5.78 4.72 37.38
N LEU A 159 6.03 5.67 38.29
CA LEU A 159 5.81 7.09 38.04
C LEU A 159 6.73 7.61 36.92
N ASN A 160 8.02 7.29 36.98
CA ASN A 160 9.01 7.69 35.98
C ASN A 160 8.65 7.14 34.60
N SER A 161 8.31 5.86 34.52
CA SER A 161 7.97 5.20 33.25
C SER A 161 6.68 5.77 32.63
N ILE A 162 5.66 6.06 33.46
CA ILE A 162 4.44 6.73 33.00
C ILE A 162 4.74 8.14 32.52
N PHE A 163 5.50 8.92 33.30
CA PHE A 163 5.86 10.28 32.97
C PHE A 163 6.66 10.36 31.66
N ALA A 164 7.71 9.53 31.53
CA ALA A 164 8.49 9.43 30.31
C ALA A 164 7.58 9.13 29.12
N THR A 165 6.75 8.09 29.19
CA THR A 165 5.85 7.72 28.09
C THR A 165 4.86 8.83 27.75
N PHE A 166 4.28 9.48 28.75
CA PHE A 166 3.33 10.57 28.60
C PHE A 166 3.93 11.79 27.89
N VAL A 167 5.18 12.15 28.21
CA VAL A 167 5.87 13.30 27.59
C VAL A 167 6.16 13.06 26.11
N HIS A 168 6.51 11.83 25.73
CA HIS A 168 6.93 11.53 24.35
C HIS A 168 5.78 11.26 23.39
N LEU A 169 4.67 10.70 23.88
CA LEU A 169 3.51 10.32 23.05
C LEU A 169 2.96 11.48 22.20
N PRO A 170 2.76 12.71 22.71
CA PRO A 170 2.26 13.84 21.91
C PRO A 170 3.14 14.12 20.67
N PHE A 171 4.45 13.99 20.78
CA PHE A 171 5.37 14.23 19.66
C PHE A 171 5.21 13.18 18.57
N ALA A 172 5.05 11.91 18.93
CA ALA A 172 4.72 10.85 17.96
C ALA A 172 3.36 11.08 17.29
N LEU A 173 2.35 11.53 18.05
CA LEU A 173 1.03 11.87 17.49
C LEU A 173 1.07 13.07 16.55
N ILE A 174 1.89 14.10 16.84
CA ILE A 174 2.14 15.22 15.93
C ILE A 174 2.76 14.71 14.62
N GLY A 175 3.75 13.82 14.71
CA GLY A 175 4.32 13.15 13.54
C GLY A 175 3.29 12.44 12.69
N ALA A 176 2.43 11.63 13.32
CA ALA A 176 1.36 10.92 12.63
C ALA A 176 0.33 11.87 12.00
N LEU A 177 -0.01 12.98 12.67
CA LEU A 177 -0.88 14.02 12.13
C LEU A 177 -0.27 14.66 10.87
N ILE A 178 1.04 14.95 10.87
CA ILE A 178 1.75 15.44 9.69
C ILE A 178 1.64 14.41 8.56
N GLY A 179 1.86 13.13 8.85
CA GLY A 179 1.71 12.05 7.87
C GLY A 179 0.30 11.97 7.28
N PHE A 180 -0.72 12.12 8.13
CA PHE A 180 -2.11 12.20 7.70
C PHE A 180 -2.37 13.39 6.77
N LEU A 181 -1.85 14.58 7.11
CA LEU A 181 -2.00 15.76 6.27
C LEU A 181 -1.28 15.60 4.93
N ILE A 182 -0.09 15.03 4.89
CA ILE A 182 0.64 14.74 3.64
C ILE A 182 -0.19 13.82 2.75
N LEU A 183 -0.70 12.71 3.29
CA LEU A 183 -1.53 11.79 2.51
C LEU A 183 -2.83 12.46 2.02
N LYS A 184 -3.43 13.33 2.83
CA LYS A 184 -4.64 14.06 2.44
C LYS A 184 -4.37 15.08 1.32
N LEU A 185 -3.23 15.77 1.35
CA LEU A 185 -2.84 16.74 0.32
C LEU A 185 -2.42 16.06 -0.98
N THR A 186 -1.74 14.91 -0.91
CA THR A 186 -1.31 14.16 -2.09
C THR A 186 -2.45 13.34 -2.71
N GLY A 187 -3.30 12.71 -1.89
CA GLY A 187 -4.41 11.87 -2.36
C GLY A 187 -5.66 12.66 -2.79
N GLY A 188 -5.73 13.96 -2.53
CA GLY A 188 -6.83 14.81 -3.00
C GLY A 188 -6.75 15.18 -4.49
N GLY A 189 -5.61 14.93 -5.16
CA GLY A 189 -5.43 15.19 -6.60
C GLY A 189 -6.12 14.15 -7.49
N ASP A 190 -6.16 12.89 -7.06
CA ASP A 190 -6.68 11.79 -7.88
C ASP A 190 -8.22 11.81 -8.04
N GLN A 191 -8.95 12.51 -7.16
CA GLN A 191 -10.40 12.66 -7.27
C GLN A 191 -10.85 13.63 -8.37
N HIS A 192 -9.97 14.54 -8.84
CA HIS A 192 -10.34 15.52 -9.86
C HIS A 192 -10.28 14.93 -11.29
N ASP A 193 -9.38 13.97 -11.52
CA ASP A 193 -9.19 13.35 -12.85
C ASP A 193 -10.24 12.27 -13.17
N ASP A 194 -10.90 11.71 -12.15
CA ASP A 194 -11.96 10.71 -12.31
C ASP A 194 -13.34 11.34 -12.58
N GLU A 195 -13.62 12.55 -12.06
CA GLU A 195 -14.87 13.26 -12.35
C GLU A 195 -14.92 13.87 -13.77
N GLU A 196 -13.78 14.22 -14.36
CA GLU A 196 -13.72 14.74 -15.73
C GLU A 196 -13.94 13.65 -16.79
N LYS A 197 -13.55 12.39 -16.51
CA LYS A 197 -13.73 11.25 -17.43
C LYS A 197 -15.14 10.66 -17.43
N ILE A 198 -15.97 10.99 -16.45
CA ILE A 198 -17.36 10.52 -16.37
C ILE A 198 -18.32 11.52 -17.05
N ASN A 199 -17.85 12.72 -17.38
CA ASN A 199 -18.66 13.80 -17.97
C ASN A 199 -18.29 14.16 -19.42
N LEU A 200 -17.55 13.30 -20.12
CA LEU A 200 -17.24 13.38 -21.57
C LEU A 200 -17.70 12.11 -22.28
#